data_AF-A0A238XS67-F1
#
_entry.id   AF-A0A238XS67-F1
#
_cell.length_a   1.000
_cell.length_b   1.000
_cell.length_c   1.000
_cell.angle_alpha   90.00
_cell.angle_beta   90.00
_cell.angle_gamma   90.00
#
_symmetry.space_group_name_H-M   'P 1'
#
loop_
_entity.id
_entity.type
_entity.pdbx_description
1 polymer ?
#
loop_
_entity_poly.entity_id
_entity_poly.type
_entity_poly.pdbx_seq_one_letter_code
_entity_poly.pdbx_strand_id
1 'polypeptide(L)'
;MNTNRTSTTSRSTSPAETPAPKRPRGFAAMDPAQQRRIASEGGRASHQSGRGHRFTSEEARAAGRKGGQASRGRGNQGTAVS
;
A
#
# COMPACT_ATOMS: atom_id res chain seq x y z
N MET A 1 -8.77 24.20 24.72
CA MET A 1 -7.87 23.28 24.00
C MET A 1 -7.94 21.91 24.64
N ASN A 2 -8.22 20.84 23.90
CA ASN A 2 -8.20 19.47 24.45
C ASN A 2 -7.22 18.61 23.64
N THR A 3 -6.18 18.10 24.30
CA THR A 3 -5.06 17.36 23.70
C THR A 3 -5.25 15.87 23.88
N ASN A 4 -5.71 15.18 22.84
CA ASN A 4 -5.73 13.72 22.81
C ASN A 4 -4.33 13.19 22.49
N ARG A 5 -3.53 12.93 23.54
CA ARG A 5 -2.35 12.05 23.44
C ARG A 5 -2.86 10.62 23.26
N THR A 6 -2.80 10.12 22.04
CA THR A 6 -3.07 8.71 21.74
C THR A 6 -1.95 7.85 22.31
N SER A 7 -2.25 7.18 23.42
CA SER A 7 -1.43 6.15 24.02
C SER A 7 -1.20 5.01 23.02
N THR A 8 0.06 4.83 22.61
CA THR A 8 0.52 3.62 21.93
C THR A 8 0.44 2.46 22.91
N THR A 9 -0.63 1.65 22.82
CA THR A 9 -0.71 0.35 23.49
C THR A 9 0.16 -0.65 22.72
N SER A 10 1.43 -0.74 23.12
CA SER A 10 2.32 -1.86 22.86
C SER A 10 1.75 -3.10 23.55
N ARG A 11 0.96 -3.89 22.82
CA ARG A 11 0.46 -5.18 23.29
C ARG A 11 1.54 -6.23 23.11
N SER A 12 2.21 -6.53 24.20
CA SER A 12 3.13 -7.64 24.43
C SER A 12 2.51 -8.97 23.95
N THR A 13 3.13 -9.63 22.99
CA THR A 13 2.75 -11.00 22.57
C THR A 13 3.60 -12.01 23.34
N SER A 14 3.04 -12.59 24.39
CA SER A 14 3.58 -13.77 25.07
C SER A 14 3.45 -15.02 24.17
N PRO A 15 4.45 -15.92 24.11
CA PRO A 15 4.46 -17.03 23.17
C PRO A 15 4.02 -18.34 23.85
N ALA A 16 2.73 -18.56 24.11
CA ALA A 16 2.22 -19.89 24.51
C ALA A 16 0.68 -19.93 24.62
N GLU A 17 -0.03 -19.78 23.50
CA GLU A 17 -1.40 -20.30 23.41
C GLU A 17 -1.66 -20.59 21.93
N THR A 18 -1.70 -21.87 21.55
CA THR A 18 -2.03 -22.28 20.18
C THR A 18 -3.49 -21.88 19.94
N PRO A 19 -3.80 -20.85 19.13
CA PRO A 19 -5.18 -20.46 18.92
C PRO A 19 -5.89 -21.59 18.18
N ALA A 20 -7.01 -22.06 18.72
CA ALA A 20 -7.86 -23.06 18.09
C ALA A 20 -8.06 -22.75 16.59
N PRO A 21 -8.11 -23.78 15.71
CA PRO A 21 -8.16 -23.56 14.27
C PRO A 21 -9.40 -22.73 13.91
N LYS A 22 -9.16 -21.50 13.45
CA LYS A 22 -10.23 -20.60 13.02
C LYS A 22 -10.87 -21.19 11.78
N ARG A 23 -12.16 -21.51 11.86
CA ARG A 23 -12.94 -21.96 10.70
C ARG A 23 -12.88 -20.88 9.62
N PRO A 24 -12.61 -21.23 8.35
CA PRO A 24 -12.64 -20.26 7.27
C PRO A 24 -14.04 -19.64 7.18
N ARG A 25 -14.10 -18.34 6.88
CA ARG A 25 -15.33 -17.57 6.73
C ARG A 25 -15.23 -16.65 5.52
N GLY A 26 -16.36 -16.23 4.98
CA GLY A 26 -16.41 -15.29 3.85
C GLY A 26 -15.70 -15.85 2.62
N PHE A 27 -14.83 -15.04 2.01
CA PHE A 27 -14.09 -15.41 0.80
C PHE A 27 -13.22 -16.66 0.95
N ALA A 28 -12.68 -16.91 2.15
CA ALA A 28 -11.85 -18.07 2.43
C ALA A 28 -12.66 -19.37 2.61
N ALA A 29 -13.98 -19.27 2.82
CA ALA A 29 -14.87 -20.42 2.97
C ALA A 29 -15.58 -20.82 1.68
N MET A 30 -15.41 -20.06 0.60
CA MET A 30 -16.05 -20.34 -0.70
C MET A 30 -15.34 -21.47 -1.45
N ASP A 31 -16.06 -22.06 -2.41
CA ASP A 31 -15.48 -23.01 -3.36
C ASP A 31 -14.34 -22.36 -4.18
N PRO A 32 -13.24 -23.08 -4.47
CA PRO A 32 -12.12 -22.53 -5.22
C PRO A 32 -12.48 -21.94 -6.59
N ALA A 33 -13.46 -22.51 -7.32
CA ALA A 33 -13.89 -21.97 -8.60
C ALA A 33 -14.61 -20.63 -8.44
N GLN A 34 -15.47 -20.52 -7.42
CA GLN A 34 -16.17 -19.27 -7.09
C GLN A 34 -15.18 -18.19 -6.64
N GLN A 35 -14.20 -18.56 -5.81
CA GLN A 35 -13.15 -17.67 -5.34
C GLN A 35 -12.32 -17.09 -6.51
N ARG A 36 -11.91 -17.95 -7.45
CA ARG A 36 -11.19 -17.55 -8.67
C ARG A 36 -12.00 -16.61 -9.55
N ARG A 37 -13.31 -16.87 -9.70
CA ARG A 37 -14.22 -16.01 -10.47
C ARG A 37 -14.29 -14.61 -9.86
N ILE A 38 -14.57 -14.50 -8.57
CA ILE A 38 -14.66 -13.23 -7.86
C ILE A 38 -13.33 -12.48 -7.87
N ALA A 39 -12.20 -13.16 -7.65
CA ALA A 39 -10.88 -12.55 -7.75
C ALA A 39 -10.60 -11.98 -9.15
N SER A 40 -10.92 -12.76 -10.19
CA SER A 40 -10.75 -12.35 -11.58
C SER A 40 -11.63 -11.15 -11.93
N GLU A 41 -12.87 -11.15 -11.45
CA GLU A 41 -13.82 -10.05 -11.63
C GLU A 41 -13.37 -8.79 -10.88
N GLY A 42 -12.88 -8.90 -9.65
CA GLY A 42 -12.34 -7.79 -8.88
C GLY A 42 -11.13 -7.13 -9.54
N GLY A 43 -10.21 -7.92 -10.12
CA GLY A 43 -9.06 -7.39 -10.86
C GLY A 43 -9.47 -6.66 -12.15
N ARG A 44 -10.43 -7.22 -12.90
CA ARG A 44 -10.99 -6.60 -14.11
C ARG A 44 -11.77 -5.33 -13.79
N ALA A 45 -12.60 -5.36 -12.76
CA ALA A 45 -13.36 -4.20 -12.29
C ALA A 45 -12.42 -3.09 -11.82
N SER A 46 -11.33 -3.42 -11.13
CA SER A 46 -10.32 -2.43 -10.72
C SER A 46 -9.69 -1.75 -11.93
N HIS A 47 -9.31 -2.52 -12.96
CA HIS A 47 -8.77 -1.97 -14.21
C HIS A 47 -9.81 -1.15 -15.00
N GLN A 48 -11.04 -1.68 -15.16
CA GLN A 48 -12.13 -1.01 -15.87
C GLN A 48 -12.62 0.24 -15.16
N SER A 49 -12.62 0.25 -13.83
CA SER A 49 -13.06 1.40 -13.04
C SER A 49 -12.26 2.66 -13.36
N GLY A 50 -11.11 2.54 -14.02
CA GLY A 50 -10.47 3.67 -14.70
C GLY A 50 -10.09 4.80 -13.77
N ARG A 51 -10.06 4.57 -12.45
CA ARG A 51 -9.61 5.51 -11.42
C ARG A 51 -8.10 5.74 -11.48
N GLY A 52 -7.43 5.18 -12.48
CA GLY A 52 -6.09 5.60 -12.89
C GLY A 52 -6.16 7.03 -13.41
N HIS A 53 -5.41 7.91 -12.76
CA HIS A 53 -5.15 9.25 -13.27
C HIS A 53 -4.55 9.15 -14.69
N ARG A 54 -5.23 9.73 -15.68
CA ARG A 54 -4.68 9.85 -17.04
C ARG A 54 -3.61 10.92 -17.03
N PHE A 55 -2.35 10.52 -17.08
CA PHE A 55 -1.24 11.45 -17.26
C PHE A 55 -1.39 12.18 -18.59
N THR A 56 -1.56 13.49 -18.52
CA THR A 56 -1.38 14.35 -19.68
C THR A 56 0.11 14.51 -19.96
N SER A 57 0.49 14.83 -21.20
CA SER A 57 1.90 15.08 -21.56
C SER A 57 2.51 16.23 -20.73
N GLU A 58 1.69 17.21 -20.36
CA GLU A 58 2.09 18.32 -19.50
C GLU A 58 2.42 17.85 -18.07
N GLU A 59 1.59 16.97 -17.52
CA GLU A 59 1.74 16.44 -16.17
C GLU A 59 2.94 15.49 -16.05
N ALA A 60 3.18 14.68 -17.07
CA ALA A 60 4.41 13.89 -17.18
C ALA A 60 5.66 14.80 -17.22
N ARG A 61 5.61 15.91 -17.96
CA ARG A 61 6.70 16.89 -18.05
C ARG A 61 6.92 17.62 -16.72
N ALA A 62 5.84 17.97 -16.02
CA ALA A 62 5.89 18.61 -14.70
C ALA A 62 6.47 17.65 -13.64
N ALA A 63 6.02 16.40 -13.62
CA ALA A 63 6.54 15.35 -12.75
C ALA A 63 8.02 15.07 -13.02
N GLY A 64 8.42 14.97 -14.29
CA GLY A 64 9.82 14.80 -14.69
C GLY A 64 10.71 15.98 -14.28
N ARG A 65 10.23 17.22 -14.47
CA ARG A 65 10.94 18.43 -14.01
C ARG A 65 11.11 18.41 -12.50
N LYS A 66 10.05 18.11 -11.74
CA LYS A 66 10.08 18.02 -10.28
C LYS A 66 11.04 16.93 -9.79
N GLY A 67 11.01 15.76 -10.42
CA GLY A 67 11.93 14.65 -10.12
C GLY A 67 13.39 15.02 -10.41
N GLY A 68 13.66 15.68 -11.54
CA GLY A 68 14.99 16.17 -11.90
C GLY A 68 15.51 17.29 -10.99
N GLN A 69 14.63 18.13 -10.46
CA GLN A 69 15.00 19.14 -9.44
C GLN A 69 15.33 18.48 -8.10
N ALA A 70 14.54 17.47 -7.69
CA ALA A 70 14.76 16.74 -6.45
C ALA A 70 16.07 15.92 -6.46
N SER A 71 16.43 15.32 -7.59
CA SER A 71 17.68 14.54 -7.72
C SER A 71 18.93 15.43 -7.71
N ARG A 72 18.86 16.62 -8.33
CA ARG A 72 19.97 17.59 -8.31
C ARG A 72 20.29 18.13 -6.92
N GLY A 73 19.32 18.16 -6.00
CA GLY A 73 19.54 18.55 -4.60
C GLY A 73 20.07 17.44 -3.68
N ARG A 74 20.09 16.17 -4.14
CA ARG A 74 20.46 14.99 -3.33
C ARG A 74 21.74 14.30 -3.78
N GLY A 75 22.35 14.73 -4.90
CA GLY A 75 23.51 14.09 -5.51
C GLY A 75 24.88 14.66 -5.13
N ASN A 76 24.96 15.68 -4.26
CA ASN A 76 26.23 16.35 -3.95
C ASN A 76 26.54 16.47 -2.44
N GLN A 77 26.00 15.59 -1.60
CA GLN A 77 26.22 15.62 -0.14
C GLN A 77 26.65 14.25 0.39
N GLY A 78 27.56 13.56 -0.30
CA GLY A 78 27.87 12.18 0.03
C GLY A 78 29.21 11.62 -0.41
N THR A 79 30.24 12.43 -0.68
CA THR A 79 31.63 11.96 -0.77
C THR A 79 32.62 13.12 -0.52
N ALA A 80 32.60 13.68 0.68
CA ALA A 80 33.79 14.35 1.22
C ALA A 80 34.43 13.36 2.20
N VAL A 81 35.19 12.40 1.65
CA VAL A 81 36.14 11.60 2.42
C VAL A 81 37.46 12.36 2.38
N SER A 82 37.81 12.98 3.51
CA SER A 82 39.17 13.40 3.84
C SER A 82 39.92 12.24 4.47
#